data_AF-A0A943Q6R1-F1
#
_entry.id   AF-A0A943Q6R1-F1
#
_cell.length_a   1.000
_cell.length_b   1.000
_cell.length_c   1.000
_cell.angle_alpha   90.00
_cell.angle_beta   90.00
_cell.angle_gamma   90.00
#
_symmetry.space_group_name_H-M   'P 1'
#
loop_
_entity.id
_entity.type
_entity.pdbx_description
1 polymer ?
#
loop_
_entity_poly.entity_id
_entity_poly.type
_entity_poly.pdbx_seq_one_letter_code
_entity_poly.pdbx_strand_id
1 'polypeptide(L)'
;MAEERKFTDQELARRAKLDKYRELGVDPYGHRFEVNCHAEDVLKLNQGLQPEEVASRPVFLAGRIVLLRKMGKASFFHLLDRSGKIQCYIRQDEVGLKNYQIFKLADLGDICGVKGVVMKTKTGEITVRVKEYVHLSKSLKPLPDKHHGLVDKEERYRKRYVDTIVNDDARRTAIMRPIIVRELRHWFDDHGYLEVETPILQPTLGGANARPFVTHHNALDEDFYLRIATELELKRLIVGGMERVYEVGRIFRNEGIDLFHNPEFTTVEAYQAFGDLSDMMNLTEDLIRTLALKVRGTTKIHFNGADIDVGPEFRRANMTDLIKEKTGVDFNEVHSDEEALELAKKFNVPTEPHFRYGHVINAFFDQFCESELIQPIFVCRHPLDVSPLAMKCKDDPRFTQRFEIYIGGHELANAFTELNDPDDQLSRFEKQLEDKNKGDAEACEVDYDYINALEYGLAPTGGIGIGIDRLVMFLTSEDSIREVILFPTLRRKVDKTAEEEEVGLVGEKKEEAKEEPKKEEKKVEEQPKVEENKPEEKCCECSCDDDPVVLEPLQDNSWKINTRDLKDRKLMFKYRLVIKKNSKKPRKLKY
;
A
#
# COMPACT_ATOMS: atom_id res chain seq x y z
N MET A 1 -18.37 8.21 32.61
CA MET A 1 -17.70 7.54 33.74
C MET A 1 -16.63 6.62 33.17
N ALA A 2 -15.44 6.56 33.75
CA ALA A 2 -14.41 5.65 33.26
C ALA A 2 -14.84 4.20 33.57
N GLU A 3 -15.04 3.37 32.55
CA GLU A 3 -15.32 1.95 32.75
C GLU A 3 -14.22 1.32 33.63
N GLU A 4 -14.63 0.62 34.68
CA GLU A 4 -13.70 -0.17 35.48
C GLU A 4 -13.10 -1.28 34.61
N ARG A 5 -11.79 -1.18 34.40
CA ARG A 5 -11.07 -2.07 33.51
C ARG A 5 -10.92 -3.46 34.14
N LYS A 6 -11.73 -4.42 33.68
CA LYS A 6 -11.60 -5.84 34.07
C LYS A 6 -10.32 -6.43 33.50
N PHE A 7 -9.55 -7.14 34.32
CA PHE A 7 -8.30 -7.83 33.94
C PHE A 7 -8.47 -9.34 34.00
N THR A 8 -7.80 -10.03 33.09
CA THR A 8 -7.67 -11.49 33.12
C THR A 8 -6.71 -11.94 34.22
N ASP A 9 -6.79 -13.21 34.64
CA ASP A 9 -5.87 -13.79 35.63
C ASP A 9 -4.40 -13.67 35.21
N GLN A 10 -4.11 -13.82 33.91
CA GLN A 10 -2.76 -13.64 33.39
C GLN A 10 -2.27 -12.19 33.49
N GLU A 11 -3.14 -11.21 33.24
CA GLU A 11 -2.80 -9.79 33.42
C GLU A 11 -2.56 -9.46 34.89
N LEU A 12 -3.38 -9.99 35.81
CA LEU A 12 -3.18 -9.84 37.26
C LEU A 12 -1.85 -10.46 37.71
N ALA A 13 -1.53 -11.69 37.26
CA ALA A 13 -0.27 -12.35 37.56
C ALA A 13 0.94 -11.58 37.01
N ARG A 14 0.85 -11.01 35.80
CA ARG A 14 1.90 -10.16 35.21
C ARG A 14 2.09 -8.85 35.97
N ARG A 15 1.00 -8.24 36.45
CA ARG A 15 1.03 -7.03 37.28
C ARG A 15 1.67 -7.29 38.64
N ALA A 16 1.34 -8.41 39.29
CA ALA A 16 1.97 -8.81 40.56
C ALA A 16 3.49 -9.01 40.47
N LYS A 17 4.02 -9.28 39.26
CA LYS A 17 5.48 -9.36 39.04
C LYS A 17 6.16 -7.98 38.98
N LEU A 18 5.43 -6.90 38.71
CA LEU A 18 6.00 -5.55 38.72
C LEU A 18 6.60 -5.22 40.08
N ASP A 19 5.90 -5.56 41.16
CA ASP A 19 6.36 -5.31 42.53
C ASP A 19 7.61 -6.13 42.85
N LYS A 20 7.67 -7.39 42.39
CA LYS A 20 8.87 -8.23 42.52
C LYS A 20 10.09 -7.65 41.79
N TYR A 21 9.90 -7.01 40.62
CA TYR A 21 11.01 -6.30 39.97
C TYR A 21 11.50 -5.13 40.83
N ARG A 22 10.58 -4.34 41.39
CA ARG A 22 10.91 -3.20 42.26
C ARG A 22 11.63 -3.63 43.54
N GLU A 23 11.19 -4.73 44.16
CA GLU A 23 11.83 -5.33 45.35
C GLU A 23 13.28 -5.76 45.06
N LEU A 24 13.57 -6.21 43.83
CA LEU A 24 14.93 -6.55 43.38
C LEU A 24 15.77 -5.33 42.96
N GLY A 25 15.22 -4.12 43.09
CA GLY A 25 15.84 -2.86 42.69
C GLY A 25 15.94 -2.70 41.18
N VAL A 26 15.00 -3.27 40.42
CA VAL A 26 14.92 -3.17 38.96
C VAL A 26 13.69 -2.39 38.56
N ASP A 27 13.85 -1.38 37.72
CA ASP A 27 12.72 -0.72 37.06
C ASP A 27 12.10 -1.68 36.02
N PRO A 28 10.82 -2.09 36.17
CA PRO A 28 10.16 -2.95 35.20
C PRO A 28 9.99 -2.32 33.80
N TYR A 29 10.26 -1.02 33.65
CA TYR A 29 10.23 -0.26 32.40
C TYR A 29 11.60 0.28 31.96
N GLY A 30 12.68 -0.21 32.60
CA GLY A 30 14.04 -0.14 32.07
C GLY A 30 14.59 1.27 31.82
N HIS A 31 15.62 1.33 30.98
CA HIS A 31 16.31 2.55 30.55
C HIS A 31 16.93 2.31 29.17
N ARG A 32 17.59 3.34 28.61
CA ARG A 32 18.33 3.20 27.34
C ARG A 32 19.31 2.03 27.42
N PHE A 33 19.22 1.10 26.46
CA PHE A 33 20.14 -0.02 26.30
C PHE A 33 20.93 0.14 25.00
N GLU A 34 22.23 -0.14 25.04
CA GLU A 34 23.09 -0.08 23.87
C GLU A 34 23.00 -1.38 23.07
N VAL A 35 22.70 -1.26 21.78
CA VAL A 35 22.61 -2.36 20.82
C VAL A 35 23.69 -2.15 19.76
N ASN A 36 24.48 -3.17 19.45
CA ASN A 36 25.58 -3.08 18.47
C ASN A 36 25.35 -3.95 17.21
N CYS A 37 24.32 -4.80 17.21
CA CYS A 37 23.96 -5.66 16.09
C CYS A 37 22.49 -6.06 16.17
N HIS A 38 21.93 -6.58 15.08
CA HIS A 38 20.63 -7.22 15.03
C HIS A 38 20.72 -8.75 14.91
N ALA A 39 19.60 -9.44 15.17
CA ALA A 39 19.49 -10.89 15.08
C ALA A 39 20.00 -11.43 13.73
N GLU A 40 19.54 -10.85 12.63
CA GLU A 40 19.91 -11.28 11.27
C GLU A 40 21.41 -11.07 10.98
N ASP A 41 22.01 -9.98 11.46
CA ASP A 41 23.45 -9.73 11.30
C ASP A 41 24.27 -10.86 11.92
N VAL A 42 23.90 -11.27 13.13
CA VAL A 42 24.57 -12.36 13.86
C VAL A 42 24.36 -13.69 13.14
N LEU A 43 23.15 -13.95 12.62
CA LEU A 43 22.86 -15.18 11.88
C LEU A 43 23.67 -15.25 10.57
N LYS A 44 23.67 -14.20 9.76
CA LYS A 44 24.37 -14.16 8.46
C LYS A 44 25.88 -14.28 8.63
N LEU A 45 26.47 -13.53 9.57
CA LEU A 45 27.92 -13.53 9.80
C LEU A 45 28.46 -14.89 10.29
N ASN A 46 27.61 -15.75 10.85
CA ASN A 46 28.01 -17.05 11.40
C ASN A 46 27.38 -18.23 10.65
N GLN A 47 26.72 -17.97 9.51
CA GLN A 47 26.12 -19.01 8.69
C GLN A 47 27.23 -19.89 8.08
N GLY A 48 27.08 -21.21 8.17
CA GLY A 48 28.05 -22.17 7.63
C GLY A 48 29.31 -22.40 8.46
N LEU A 49 29.55 -21.63 9.53
CA LEU A 49 30.73 -21.80 10.39
C LEU A 49 30.60 -23.01 11.34
N GLN A 50 31.70 -23.70 11.60
CA GLN A 50 31.78 -24.74 12.64
C GLN A 50 31.78 -24.12 14.05
N PRO A 51 31.39 -24.85 15.10
CA PRO A 51 31.34 -24.34 16.47
C PRO A 51 32.64 -23.66 16.94
N GLU A 52 33.79 -24.16 16.50
CA GLU A 52 35.13 -23.64 16.83
C GLU A 52 35.45 -22.33 16.09
N GLU A 53 34.78 -22.07 14.97
CA GLU A 53 34.98 -20.91 14.09
C GLU A 53 34.01 -19.76 14.40
N VAL A 54 32.97 -20.01 15.20
CA VAL A 54 32.01 -18.97 15.62
C VAL A 54 32.74 -17.90 16.43
N ALA A 55 32.67 -16.66 15.94
CA ALA A 55 33.41 -15.55 16.51
C ALA A 55 32.95 -15.25 17.95
N SER A 56 33.89 -15.17 18.89
CA SER A 56 33.66 -14.75 20.29
C SER A 56 33.35 -13.26 20.46
N ARG A 57 32.94 -12.58 19.37
CA ARG A 57 32.68 -11.14 19.36
C ARG A 57 31.56 -10.81 20.36
N PRO A 58 31.70 -9.69 21.10
CA PRO A 58 30.65 -9.22 21.97
C PRO A 58 29.44 -8.78 21.14
N VAL A 59 28.29 -9.38 21.42
CA VAL A 59 27.01 -9.06 20.80
C VAL A 59 26.07 -8.48 21.85
N PHE A 60 25.52 -7.30 21.56
CA PHE A 60 24.59 -6.56 22.39
C PHE A 60 23.30 -6.44 21.60
N LEU A 61 22.28 -7.19 22.03
CA LEU A 61 21.00 -7.33 21.35
C LEU A 61 19.88 -6.93 22.30
N ALA A 62 18.83 -6.33 21.76
CA ALA A 62 17.60 -6.12 22.50
C ALA A 62 16.41 -6.53 21.64
N GLY A 63 15.40 -7.12 22.27
CA GLY A 63 14.24 -7.60 21.56
C GLY A 63 13.15 -8.11 22.50
N ARG A 64 12.07 -8.58 21.89
CA ARG A 64 10.94 -9.18 22.59
C ARG A 64 11.18 -10.66 22.80
N ILE A 65 10.92 -11.16 24.02
CA ILE A 65 10.93 -12.59 24.30
C ILE A 65 9.73 -13.24 23.61
N VAL A 66 9.98 -14.04 22.58
CA VAL A 66 8.95 -14.75 21.78
C VAL A 66 8.97 -16.26 21.96
N LEU A 67 9.98 -16.79 22.65
CA LEU A 67 10.05 -18.16 23.16
C LEU A 67 10.79 -18.12 24.49
N LEU A 68 10.37 -18.94 25.46
CA LEU A 68 10.98 -18.99 26.78
C LEU A 68 10.87 -20.41 27.36
N ARG A 69 12.01 -21.04 27.64
CA ARG A 69 12.13 -22.38 28.24
C ARG A 69 13.04 -22.32 29.46
N LYS A 70 12.44 -22.42 30.65
CA LYS A 70 13.14 -22.36 31.94
C LYS A 70 13.56 -23.75 32.40
N MET A 71 14.85 -23.98 32.66
CA MET A 71 15.41 -25.30 33.00
C MET A 71 16.29 -25.23 34.27
N GLY A 72 15.68 -24.93 35.42
CA GLY A 72 16.40 -24.87 36.70
C GLY A 72 17.40 -23.71 36.74
N LYS A 73 18.70 -24.01 36.62
CA LYS A 73 19.83 -23.04 36.66
C LYS A 73 20.30 -22.55 35.28
N ALA A 74 19.72 -23.07 34.20
CA ALA A 74 19.92 -22.59 32.84
C ALA A 74 18.58 -22.40 32.13
N SER A 75 18.54 -21.59 31.09
CA SER A 75 17.33 -21.37 30.28
C SER A 75 17.67 -21.00 28.84
N PHE A 76 16.76 -21.32 27.93
CA PHE A 76 16.81 -20.87 26.54
C PHE A 76 15.62 -19.95 26.26
N PHE A 77 15.83 -18.92 25.46
CA PHE A 77 14.77 -18.03 25.01
C PHE A 77 15.12 -17.45 23.65
N HIS A 78 14.13 -17.01 22.88
CA HIS A 78 14.37 -16.31 21.62
C HIS A 78 13.96 -14.86 21.73
N LEU A 79 14.85 -13.98 21.28
CA LEU A 79 14.58 -12.56 21.10
C LEU A 79 14.15 -12.31 19.66
N LEU A 80 13.03 -11.61 19.50
CA LEU A 80 12.59 -11.03 18.25
C LEU A 80 12.96 -9.54 18.25
N ASP A 81 13.80 -9.13 17.30
CA ASP A 81 14.02 -7.73 16.95
C ASP A 81 13.43 -7.42 15.56
N ARG A 82 13.73 -6.25 14.99
CA ARG A 82 13.21 -5.84 13.68
C ARG A 82 13.65 -6.75 12.52
N SER A 83 14.81 -7.40 12.65
CA SER A 83 15.43 -8.21 11.60
C SER A 83 15.03 -9.69 11.68
N GLY A 84 14.68 -10.17 12.87
CA GLY A 84 14.28 -11.56 13.04
C GLY A 84 14.45 -12.08 14.46
N LYS A 85 14.51 -13.41 14.56
CA LYS A 85 14.58 -14.16 15.82
C LYS A 85 15.99 -14.67 16.05
N ILE A 86 16.50 -14.57 17.27
CA ILE A 86 17.78 -15.16 17.67
C ILE A 86 17.68 -15.89 19.01
N GLN A 87 18.26 -17.08 19.09
CA GLN A 87 18.31 -17.85 20.33
C GLN A 87 19.30 -17.22 21.32
N CYS A 88 18.92 -17.19 22.58
CA CYS A 88 19.73 -16.77 23.71
C CYS A 88 19.79 -17.90 24.74
N TYR A 89 20.98 -18.11 25.30
CA TYR A 89 21.25 -19.09 26.34
C TYR A 89 21.78 -18.39 27.58
N ILE A 90 21.06 -18.51 28.70
CA ILE A 90 21.39 -17.85 29.98
C ILE A 90 21.60 -18.90 31.07
N ARG A 91 22.66 -18.72 31.86
CA ARG A 91 22.97 -19.58 33.02
C ARG A 91 23.23 -18.76 34.27
N GLN A 92 22.78 -19.26 35.41
CA GLN A 92 22.93 -18.59 36.70
C GLN A 92 24.39 -18.34 37.10
N ASP A 93 25.29 -19.27 36.78
CA ASP A 93 26.72 -19.16 37.09
C ASP A 93 27.44 -18.12 36.22
N GLU A 94 26.90 -17.79 35.04
CA GLU A 94 27.46 -16.75 34.18
C GLU A 94 26.91 -15.35 34.50
N VAL A 95 25.59 -15.19 34.65
CA VAL A 95 24.99 -13.86 34.89
C VAL A 95 24.91 -13.47 36.36
N GLY A 96 25.15 -14.42 37.27
CA GLY A 96 25.00 -14.26 38.72
C GLY A 96 23.57 -14.50 39.24
N LEU A 97 23.46 -14.78 40.54
CA LEU A 97 22.19 -15.14 41.20
C LEU A 97 21.11 -14.06 41.03
N LYS A 98 21.46 -12.78 41.25
CA LYS A 98 20.52 -11.65 41.16
C LYS A 98 19.93 -11.52 39.75
N ASN A 99 20.76 -11.46 38.71
CA ASN A 99 20.30 -11.33 37.32
C ASN A 99 19.48 -12.55 36.88
N TYR A 100 19.85 -13.74 37.35
CA TYR A 100 19.08 -14.94 37.05
C TYR A 100 17.71 -14.96 37.76
N GLN A 101 17.61 -14.42 38.99
CA GLN A 101 16.33 -14.21 39.66
C GLN A 101 15.45 -13.20 38.92
N ILE A 102 16.03 -12.10 38.44
CA ILE A 102 15.35 -11.11 37.59
C ILE A 102 14.83 -11.79 36.31
N PHE A 103 15.68 -12.53 35.61
CA PHE A 103 15.27 -13.30 34.41
C PHE A 103 14.16 -14.32 34.70
N LYS A 104 14.16 -14.96 35.89
CA LYS A 104 13.07 -15.88 36.27
C LYS A 104 11.71 -15.20 36.37
N LEU A 105 11.65 -13.88 36.59
CA LEU A 105 10.40 -13.12 36.56
C LEU A 105 9.90 -12.88 35.12
N ALA A 106 10.79 -12.86 34.13
CA ALA A 106 10.45 -12.58 32.74
C ALA A 106 9.39 -13.53 32.17
N ASP A 107 8.52 -12.96 31.35
CA ASP A 107 7.45 -13.65 30.65
C ASP A 107 7.60 -13.52 29.13
N LEU A 108 6.92 -14.41 28.41
CA LEU A 108 6.65 -14.22 27.00
C LEU A 108 6.03 -12.83 26.76
N GLY A 109 6.56 -12.11 25.78
CA GLY A 109 6.16 -10.75 25.42
C GLY A 109 6.96 -9.65 26.10
N ASP A 110 7.72 -9.92 27.17
CA ASP A 110 8.60 -8.92 27.78
C ASP A 110 9.72 -8.50 26.81
N ILE A 111 10.23 -7.28 26.96
CA ILE A 111 11.37 -6.77 26.21
C ILE A 111 12.59 -6.78 27.13
N CYS A 112 13.71 -7.30 26.62
CA CYS A 112 14.96 -7.32 27.36
C CYS A 112 16.16 -7.07 26.43
N GLY A 113 17.27 -6.67 27.05
CA GLY A 113 18.58 -6.54 26.46
C GLY A 113 19.50 -7.66 26.96
N VAL A 114 20.36 -8.15 26.09
CA VAL A 114 21.38 -9.14 26.39
C VAL A 114 22.73 -8.65 25.88
N LYS A 115 23.77 -8.79 26.71
CA LYS A 115 25.15 -8.73 26.24
C LYS A 115 25.77 -10.10 26.37
N GLY A 116 26.42 -10.58 25.32
CA GLY A 116 26.93 -11.93 25.30
C GLY A 116 27.96 -12.16 24.22
N VAL A 117 28.23 -13.43 23.96
CA VAL A 117 29.10 -13.89 22.88
C VAL A 117 28.36 -14.93 22.05
N VAL A 118 28.63 -14.97 20.75
CA VAL A 118 28.03 -15.96 19.87
C VAL A 118 28.59 -17.35 20.18
N MET A 119 27.75 -18.36 20.09
CA MET A 119 28.10 -19.77 20.16
C MET A 119 27.19 -20.59 19.25
N LYS A 120 27.57 -21.84 18.97
CA LYS A 120 26.71 -22.82 18.31
C LYS A 120 26.32 -23.90 19.32
N THR A 121 25.04 -24.25 19.39
CA THR A 121 24.58 -25.35 20.25
C THR A 121 24.93 -26.71 19.62
N LYS A 122 24.74 -27.80 20.38
CA LYS A 122 24.88 -29.17 19.85
C LYS A 122 23.93 -29.48 18.69
N THR A 123 22.80 -28.79 18.60
CA THR A 123 21.82 -28.90 17.51
C THR A 123 22.20 -28.05 16.29
N GLY A 124 23.31 -27.33 16.34
CA GLY A 124 23.79 -26.49 15.25
C GLY A 124 23.18 -25.07 15.21
N GLU A 125 22.31 -24.71 16.15
CA GLU A 125 21.63 -23.41 16.16
C GLU A 125 22.57 -22.31 16.69
N ILE A 126 22.69 -21.21 15.93
CA ILE A 126 23.44 -20.02 16.34
C ILE A 126 22.74 -19.38 17.53
N THR A 127 23.48 -19.17 18.61
CA THR A 127 22.94 -18.79 19.92
C THR A 127 23.83 -17.75 20.59
N VAL A 128 23.22 -16.80 21.26
CA VAL A 128 23.93 -15.82 22.09
C VAL A 128 24.05 -16.37 23.51
N ARG A 129 25.28 -16.65 23.94
CA ARG A 129 25.57 -16.98 25.34
C ARG A 129 25.60 -15.70 26.16
N VAL A 130 24.57 -15.53 27.00
CA VAL A 130 24.30 -14.30 27.74
C VAL A 130 25.27 -14.15 28.92
N LYS A 131 26.00 -13.04 28.94
CA LYS A 131 26.88 -12.60 30.04
C LYS A 131 26.21 -11.55 30.92
N GLU A 132 25.35 -10.73 30.34
CA GLU A 132 24.57 -9.71 31.04
C GLU A 132 23.12 -9.76 30.54
N TYR A 133 22.16 -9.78 31.47
CA TYR A 133 20.74 -9.70 31.18
C TYR A 133 20.18 -8.42 31.77
N VAL A 134 19.48 -7.63 30.96
CA VAL A 134 18.82 -6.39 31.39
C VAL A 134 17.34 -6.48 31.01
N HIS A 135 16.47 -6.44 32.00
CA HIS A 135 15.03 -6.31 31.75
C HIS A 135 14.72 -4.87 31.30
N LEU A 136 13.99 -4.70 30.20
CA LEU A 136 13.74 -3.37 29.61
C LEU A 136 12.27 -2.96 29.69
N SER A 137 11.32 -3.87 29.45
CA SER A 137 9.90 -3.53 29.58
C SER A 137 9.05 -4.75 29.87
N LYS A 138 8.22 -4.66 30.91
CA LYS A 138 7.22 -5.68 31.23
C LYS A 138 6.03 -5.59 30.27
N SER A 139 5.70 -6.72 29.64
CA SER A 139 4.40 -6.89 28.97
C SER A 139 3.35 -7.32 29.99
N LEU A 140 2.34 -6.48 30.17
CA LEU A 140 1.20 -6.77 31.05
C LEU A 140 0.13 -7.61 30.35
N LYS A 141 0.06 -7.56 29.02
CA LYS A 141 -0.80 -8.44 28.23
C LYS A 141 -0.01 -9.67 27.77
N PRO A 142 -0.59 -10.88 27.82
CA PRO A 142 -0.02 -12.03 27.14
C PRO A 142 -0.08 -11.82 25.63
N LEU A 143 0.88 -12.39 24.91
CA LEU A 143 0.76 -12.54 23.45
C LEU A 143 -0.30 -13.62 23.14
N PRO A 144 -1.00 -13.52 22.00
CA PRO A 144 -1.84 -14.62 21.51
C PRO A 144 -1.06 -15.94 21.44
N ASP A 145 -1.77 -17.05 21.62
CA ASP A 145 -1.18 -18.39 21.55
C ASP A 145 -0.58 -18.65 20.16
N LYS A 146 0.57 -19.32 20.10
CA LYS A 146 1.27 -19.65 18.85
C LYS A 146 0.50 -20.65 17.98
N HIS A 147 -0.31 -21.52 18.58
CA HIS A 147 -1.05 -22.54 17.85
C HIS A 147 -2.33 -22.00 17.19
N HIS A 148 -2.95 -21.00 17.81
CA HIS A 148 -4.17 -20.37 17.31
C HIS A 148 -3.91 -19.01 16.62
N GLY A 149 -2.72 -18.43 16.80
CA GLY A 149 -2.29 -17.16 16.22
C GLY A 149 -3.21 -16.00 16.57
N LEU A 150 -2.91 -14.83 16.00
CA LEU A 150 -3.93 -13.84 15.74
C LEU A 150 -4.41 -14.10 14.31
N VAL A 151 -5.35 -15.02 14.15
CA VAL A 151 -5.84 -15.48 12.82
C VAL A 151 -7.02 -14.64 12.34
N ASP A 152 -7.86 -14.18 13.25
CA ASP A 152 -9.00 -13.32 12.90
C ASP A 152 -8.53 -12.05 12.20
N LYS A 153 -8.91 -11.88 10.92
CA LYS A 153 -8.45 -10.79 10.06
C LYS A 153 -8.79 -9.43 10.64
N GLU A 154 -9.99 -9.27 11.21
CA GLU A 154 -10.41 -7.98 11.78
C GLU A 154 -9.57 -7.61 13.00
N GLU A 155 -9.34 -8.56 13.91
CA GLU A 155 -8.53 -8.34 15.10
C GLU A 155 -7.05 -8.10 14.74
N ARG A 156 -6.53 -8.75 13.68
CA ARG A 156 -5.19 -8.45 13.12
C ARG A 156 -5.09 -6.98 12.72
N TYR A 157 -6.05 -6.46 11.98
CA TYR A 157 -6.06 -5.07 11.53
C TYR A 157 -6.21 -4.09 12.71
N ARG A 158 -7.08 -4.39 13.68
CA ARG A 158 -7.25 -3.55 14.88
C ARG A 158 -6.02 -3.53 15.78
N LYS A 159 -5.34 -4.67 15.89
CA LYS A 159 -4.16 -4.85 16.74
C LYS A 159 -2.93 -5.12 15.88
N ARG A 160 -2.64 -4.25 14.91
CA ARG A 160 -1.47 -4.40 14.03
C ARG A 160 -0.16 -4.57 14.79
N TYR A 161 -0.03 -3.89 15.93
CA TYR A 161 1.13 -4.01 16.81
C TYR A 161 1.29 -5.42 17.42
N VAL A 162 0.22 -6.22 17.53
CA VAL A 162 0.28 -7.65 17.91
C VAL A 162 0.49 -8.51 16.68
N ASP A 163 -0.23 -8.24 15.60
CA ASP A 163 -0.13 -8.96 14.32
C ASP A 163 1.33 -9.02 13.83
N THR A 164 2.02 -7.89 13.77
CA THR A 164 3.45 -7.81 13.36
C THR A 164 4.43 -8.50 14.32
N ILE A 165 4.01 -8.80 15.56
CA ILE A 165 4.81 -9.60 16.51
C ILE A 165 4.68 -11.09 16.20
N VAL A 166 3.45 -11.56 15.95
CA VAL A 166 3.13 -13.00 15.91
C VAL A 166 3.10 -13.57 14.50
N ASN A 167 2.80 -12.75 13.49
CA ASN A 167 2.72 -13.14 12.09
C ASN A 167 3.92 -12.60 11.31
N ASP A 168 4.77 -13.51 10.81
CA ASP A 168 6.01 -13.15 10.13
C ASP A 168 5.75 -12.50 8.76
N ASP A 169 4.70 -12.92 8.04
CA ASP A 169 4.30 -12.33 6.75
C ASP A 169 3.82 -10.88 6.92
N ALA A 170 2.94 -10.60 7.89
CA ALA A 170 2.49 -9.23 8.19
C ALA A 170 3.68 -8.30 8.52
N ARG A 171 4.67 -8.80 9.26
CA ARG A 171 5.90 -8.05 9.54
C ARG A 171 6.74 -7.83 8.28
N ARG A 172 6.87 -8.86 7.42
CA ARG A 172 7.57 -8.76 6.14
C ARG A 172 6.93 -7.67 5.28
N THR A 173 5.62 -7.73 5.06
CA THR A 173 4.87 -6.76 4.25
C THR A 173 5.01 -5.33 4.80
N ALA A 174 4.92 -5.15 6.13
CA ALA A 174 5.15 -3.87 6.79
C ALA A 174 6.57 -3.29 6.57
N ILE A 175 7.59 -4.15 6.45
CA ILE A 175 8.97 -3.74 6.16
C ILE A 175 9.18 -3.51 4.65
N MET A 176 8.54 -4.31 3.80
CA MET A 176 8.68 -4.20 2.34
C MET A 176 8.08 -2.92 1.79
N ARG A 177 6.93 -2.47 2.32
CA ARG A 177 6.31 -1.20 1.86
C ARG A 177 7.28 -0.01 1.83
N PRO A 178 7.94 0.40 2.93
CA PRO A 178 8.86 1.54 2.88
C PRO A 178 10.09 1.30 2.00
N ILE A 179 10.51 0.04 1.80
CA ILE A 179 11.57 -0.30 0.84
C ILE A 179 11.08 -0.05 -0.59
N ILE A 180 9.91 -0.56 -0.97
CA ILE A 180 9.29 -0.35 -2.28
C ILE A 180 9.14 1.13 -2.57
N VAL A 181 8.58 1.91 -1.63
CA VAL A 181 8.38 3.36 -1.81
C VAL A 181 9.72 4.09 -1.94
N ARG A 182 10.76 3.68 -1.22
CA ARG A 182 12.10 4.25 -1.38
C ARG A 182 12.71 3.93 -2.74
N GLU A 183 12.58 2.70 -3.21
CA GLU A 183 13.09 2.32 -4.54
C GLU A 183 12.31 3.02 -5.67
N LEU A 184 11.02 3.27 -5.47
CA LEU A 184 10.20 4.07 -6.39
C LEU A 184 10.71 5.51 -6.47
N ARG A 185 11.00 6.15 -5.32
CA ARG A 185 11.63 7.49 -5.30
C ARG A 185 12.98 7.51 -6.00
N HIS A 186 13.84 6.53 -5.70
CA HIS A 186 15.13 6.41 -6.37
C HIS A 186 14.99 6.28 -7.89
N TRP A 187 13.99 5.53 -8.37
CA TRP A 187 13.71 5.44 -9.79
C TRP A 187 13.34 6.81 -10.37
N PHE A 188 12.42 7.56 -9.76
CA PHE A 188 12.05 8.90 -10.24
C PHE A 188 13.22 9.88 -10.21
N ASP A 189 14.01 9.88 -9.13
CA ASP A 189 15.20 10.73 -8.97
C ASP A 189 16.24 10.44 -10.07
N ASP A 190 16.49 9.15 -10.37
CA ASP A 190 17.44 8.71 -11.40
C ASP A 190 16.96 9.09 -12.83
N HIS A 191 15.66 9.31 -13.03
CA HIS A 191 15.04 9.74 -14.30
C HIS A 191 14.81 11.25 -14.39
N GLY A 192 15.31 12.02 -13.41
CA GLY A 192 15.29 13.49 -13.43
C GLY A 192 13.95 14.11 -13.07
N TYR A 193 13.07 13.38 -12.38
CA TYR A 193 11.86 13.96 -11.80
C TYR A 193 12.18 14.62 -10.46
N LEU A 194 11.57 15.78 -10.21
CA LEU A 194 11.69 16.50 -8.95
C LEU A 194 10.55 16.10 -8.00
N GLU A 195 10.88 15.59 -6.81
CA GLU A 195 9.87 15.36 -5.75
C GLU A 195 9.37 16.72 -5.23
N VAL A 196 8.06 16.89 -5.17
CA VAL A 196 7.39 18.11 -4.67
C VAL A 196 6.29 17.75 -3.67
N GLU A 197 5.81 18.75 -2.94
CA GLU A 197 4.66 18.63 -2.02
C GLU A 197 3.64 19.70 -2.35
N THR A 198 2.42 19.28 -2.69
CA THR A 198 1.27 20.16 -2.98
C THR A 198 0.29 20.18 -1.80
N PRO A 199 -0.62 21.18 -1.73
CA PRO A 199 -1.60 21.29 -0.65
C PRO A 199 -2.45 20.03 -0.46
N ILE A 200 -2.65 19.63 0.80
CA ILE A 200 -3.61 18.57 1.18
C ILE A 200 -5.03 19.13 1.35
N LEU A 201 -5.12 20.37 1.82
CA LEU A 201 -6.38 21.11 1.97
C LEU A 201 -6.55 22.02 0.76
N GLN A 202 -7.63 21.79 0.01
CA GLN A 202 -7.96 22.55 -1.19
C GLN A 202 -9.25 23.36 -0.96
N PRO A 203 -9.33 24.61 -1.44
CA PRO A 203 -10.54 25.42 -1.37
C PRO A 203 -11.60 25.00 -2.41
N THR A 204 -11.20 24.24 -3.43
CA THR A 204 -12.05 23.78 -4.53
C THR A 204 -11.78 22.31 -4.82
N LEU A 205 -12.83 21.56 -5.16
CA LEU A 205 -12.74 20.15 -5.51
C LEU A 205 -12.28 19.98 -6.96
N GLY A 206 -11.21 19.22 -7.20
CA GLY A 206 -10.70 18.98 -8.55
C GLY A 206 -9.72 17.81 -8.67
N GLY A 207 -9.41 17.45 -9.93
CA GLY A 207 -8.35 16.49 -10.28
C GLY A 207 -8.76 15.01 -10.32
N ALA A 208 -9.95 14.64 -9.85
CA ALA A 208 -10.51 13.29 -10.02
C ALA A 208 -12.04 13.32 -9.85
N ASN A 209 -12.75 12.27 -10.27
CA ASN A 209 -14.16 12.09 -9.91
C ASN A 209 -14.23 11.27 -8.63
N ALA A 210 -14.55 11.90 -7.51
CA ALA A 210 -14.68 11.25 -6.21
C ALA A 210 -15.40 12.16 -5.21
N ARG A 211 -16.13 11.56 -4.28
CA ARG A 211 -16.74 12.32 -3.18
C ARG A 211 -15.66 12.76 -2.18
N PRO A 212 -15.55 14.05 -1.82
CA PRO A 212 -14.53 14.51 -0.87
C PRO A 212 -14.91 14.31 0.59
N PHE A 213 -13.89 14.40 1.45
CA PHE A 213 -14.07 14.77 2.85
C PHE A 213 -14.05 16.30 2.99
N VAL A 214 -15.05 16.84 3.67
CA VAL A 214 -15.19 18.28 3.93
C VAL A 214 -14.71 18.59 5.36
N THR A 215 -13.98 19.68 5.52
CA THR A 215 -13.54 20.22 6.81
C THR A 215 -13.73 21.73 6.83
N HIS A 216 -13.52 22.36 7.99
CA HIS A 216 -13.75 23.78 8.19
C HIS A 216 -12.55 24.45 8.86
N HIS A 217 -12.04 25.52 8.25
CA HIS A 217 -10.92 26.29 8.79
C HIS A 217 -11.43 27.45 9.67
N ASN A 218 -11.52 27.22 10.98
CA ASN A 218 -12.14 28.15 11.94
C ASN A 218 -11.63 29.62 11.91
N ALA A 219 -10.35 29.85 11.59
CA ALA A 219 -9.80 31.22 11.59
C ALA A 219 -10.04 31.98 10.29
N LEU A 220 -10.35 31.26 9.20
CA LEU A 220 -10.74 31.85 7.91
C LEU A 220 -12.27 31.86 7.75
N ASP A 221 -12.98 31.07 8.56
CA ASP A 221 -14.44 30.89 8.49
C ASP A 221 -14.89 30.37 7.12
N GLU A 222 -14.12 29.42 6.56
CA GLU A 222 -14.30 28.86 5.22
C GLU A 222 -14.14 27.34 5.26
N ASP A 223 -14.89 26.66 4.39
CA ASP A 223 -14.80 25.21 4.20
C ASP A 223 -13.64 24.86 3.28
N PHE A 224 -13.01 23.72 3.56
CA PHE A 224 -11.92 23.14 2.79
C PHE A 224 -12.22 21.66 2.52
N TYR A 225 -11.62 21.15 1.45
CA TYR A 225 -11.70 19.76 1.05
C TYR A 225 -10.35 19.08 1.25
N LEU A 226 -10.36 17.85 1.75
CA LEU A 226 -9.17 17.00 1.62
C LEU A 226 -9.04 16.59 0.15
N ARG A 227 -7.84 16.73 -0.41
CA ARG A 227 -7.56 16.45 -1.82
C ARG A 227 -7.95 15.03 -2.25
N ILE A 228 -8.56 14.94 -3.43
CA ILE A 228 -8.96 13.68 -4.07
C ILE A 228 -7.99 13.23 -5.18
N ALA A 229 -7.06 14.13 -5.56
CA ALA A 229 -5.92 13.94 -6.48
C ALA A 229 -4.85 15.02 -6.20
N THR A 230 -3.66 14.89 -6.76
CA THR A 230 -2.62 15.95 -6.75
C THR A 230 -2.49 16.66 -8.11
N GLU A 231 -3.30 16.25 -9.08
CA GLU A 231 -3.14 16.54 -10.50
C GLU A 231 -3.11 18.04 -10.84
N LEU A 232 -4.09 18.81 -10.38
CA LEU A 232 -4.23 20.20 -10.81
C LEU A 232 -3.07 21.08 -10.32
N GLU A 233 -2.57 20.85 -9.11
CA GLU A 233 -1.41 21.57 -8.58
C GLU A 233 -0.10 21.14 -9.24
N LEU A 234 0.08 19.84 -9.52
CA LEU A 234 1.27 19.37 -10.23
C LEU A 234 1.34 19.94 -11.65
N LYS A 235 0.20 20.05 -12.35
CA LYS A 235 0.14 20.72 -13.65
C LYS A 235 0.46 22.22 -13.58
N ARG A 236 0.04 22.92 -12.52
CA ARG A 236 0.47 24.32 -12.28
C ARG A 236 1.99 24.44 -12.16
N LEU A 237 2.68 23.43 -11.61
CA LEU A 237 4.14 23.42 -11.57
C LEU A 237 4.77 23.20 -12.96
N ILE A 238 4.11 22.42 -13.83
CA ILE A 238 4.53 22.29 -15.23
C ILE A 238 4.36 23.61 -15.98
N VAL A 239 3.24 24.32 -15.80
CA VAL A 239 3.06 25.71 -16.29
C VAL A 239 4.18 26.61 -15.76
N GLY A 240 4.58 26.43 -14.50
CA GLY A 240 5.70 27.12 -13.87
C GLY A 240 7.09 26.76 -14.43
N GLY A 241 7.20 25.80 -15.35
CA GLY A 241 8.44 25.43 -16.03
C GLY A 241 9.29 24.40 -15.30
N MET A 242 8.72 23.60 -14.39
CA MET A 242 9.47 22.55 -13.66
C MET A 242 9.78 21.30 -14.50
N GLU A 243 9.17 21.17 -15.68
CA GLU A 243 9.34 20.10 -16.69
C GLU A 243 9.04 18.66 -16.23
N ARG A 244 9.57 18.19 -15.10
CA ARG A 244 9.34 16.84 -14.56
C ARG A 244 9.16 16.90 -13.07
N VAL A 245 7.94 16.68 -12.60
CA VAL A 245 7.60 16.67 -11.17
C VAL A 245 6.91 15.37 -10.79
N TYR A 246 7.08 14.93 -9.56
CA TYR A 246 6.28 13.85 -8.99
C TYR A 246 5.98 14.12 -7.51
N GLU A 247 4.87 13.59 -7.02
CA GLU A 247 4.54 13.62 -5.60
C GLU A 247 4.10 12.23 -5.15
N VAL A 248 4.74 11.73 -4.08
CA VAL A 248 4.25 10.57 -3.32
C VAL A 248 3.41 11.08 -2.16
N GLY A 249 2.09 11.03 -2.30
CA GLY A 249 1.16 11.73 -1.44
C GLY A 249 0.00 10.87 -0.94
N ARG A 250 -0.68 11.34 0.12
CA ARG A 250 -1.96 10.78 0.56
C ARG A 250 -3.09 11.43 -0.22
N ILE A 251 -4.04 10.61 -0.68
CA ILE A 251 -5.31 10.99 -1.29
C ILE A 251 -6.44 10.55 -0.37
N PHE A 252 -7.52 11.32 -0.33
CA PHE A 252 -8.67 11.08 0.54
C PHE A 252 -9.95 11.04 -0.27
N ARG A 253 -10.64 9.89 -0.29
CA ARG A 253 -11.92 9.73 -0.99
C ARG A 253 -12.97 9.19 -0.02
N ASN A 254 -14.12 9.84 0.05
CA ASN A 254 -15.20 9.54 0.97
C ASN A 254 -16.12 8.46 0.39
N GLU A 255 -15.53 7.29 0.21
CA GLU A 255 -16.10 6.13 -0.48
C GLU A 255 -16.17 4.90 0.44
N GLY A 256 -16.72 3.81 -0.09
CA GLY A 256 -16.78 2.52 0.59
C GLY A 256 -15.40 1.93 0.89
N ILE A 257 -15.37 0.93 1.77
CA ILE A 257 -14.14 0.18 2.09
C ILE A 257 -14.34 -1.26 1.64
N ASP A 258 -13.46 -1.75 0.78
CA ASP A 258 -13.48 -3.13 0.30
C ASP A 258 -12.07 -3.76 0.36
N LEU A 259 -11.78 -4.71 -0.54
CA LEU A 259 -10.48 -5.38 -0.64
C LEU A 259 -9.39 -4.50 -1.27
N PHE A 260 -9.75 -3.51 -2.09
CA PHE A 260 -8.84 -2.67 -2.88
C PHE A 260 -8.96 -1.16 -2.56
N HIS A 261 -9.98 -0.75 -1.81
CA HIS A 261 -10.26 0.63 -1.46
C HIS A 261 -10.14 0.87 0.05
N ASN A 262 -9.41 1.93 0.41
CA ASN A 262 -9.36 2.51 1.75
C ASN A 262 -9.57 4.03 1.62
N PRO A 263 -10.34 4.69 2.53
CA PRO A 263 -10.72 6.10 2.35
C PRO A 263 -9.55 7.08 2.31
N GLU A 264 -8.40 6.67 2.85
CA GLU A 264 -7.13 7.37 2.68
C GLU A 264 -6.10 6.39 2.09
N PHE A 265 -5.47 6.74 0.97
CA PHE A 265 -4.55 5.86 0.27
C PHE A 265 -3.42 6.65 -0.40
N THR A 266 -2.32 5.97 -0.69
CA THR A 266 -1.10 6.59 -1.20
C THR A 266 -1.03 6.41 -2.72
N THR A 267 -0.82 7.51 -3.42
CA THR A 267 -0.49 7.51 -4.85
C THR A 267 0.91 8.05 -5.06
N VAL A 268 1.50 7.73 -6.21
CA VAL A 268 2.45 8.63 -6.84
C VAL A 268 1.78 9.22 -8.06
N GLU A 269 1.79 10.54 -8.19
CA GLU A 269 1.43 11.21 -9.43
C GLU A 269 2.67 11.89 -9.99
N ALA A 270 2.89 11.75 -11.30
CA ALA A 270 4.04 12.29 -11.99
C ALA A 270 3.64 12.93 -13.31
N TYR A 271 4.28 14.05 -13.64
CA TYR A 271 4.02 14.83 -14.85
C TYR A 271 5.33 15.14 -15.56
N GLN A 272 5.35 14.93 -16.87
CA GLN A 272 6.48 15.20 -17.74
C GLN A 272 6.05 16.10 -18.90
N ALA A 273 6.55 17.33 -18.91
CA ALA A 273 6.48 18.23 -20.05
C ALA A 273 7.21 17.63 -21.26
N PHE A 274 6.70 17.99 -22.43
CA PHE A 274 7.09 17.48 -23.75
C PHE A 274 6.93 15.95 -23.89
N GLY A 275 6.16 15.33 -22.99
CA GLY A 275 5.82 13.92 -23.05
C GLY A 275 4.40 13.68 -23.57
N ASP A 276 4.11 12.43 -23.89
CA ASP A 276 2.78 11.94 -24.25
C ASP A 276 2.48 10.56 -23.62
N LEU A 277 1.39 9.94 -24.06
CA LEU A 277 0.96 8.62 -23.61
C LEU A 277 2.05 7.54 -23.75
N SER A 278 2.87 7.59 -24.79
CA SER A 278 3.94 6.62 -25.04
C SER A 278 5.04 6.72 -23.99
N ASP A 279 5.39 7.95 -23.57
CA ASP A 279 6.34 8.17 -22.47
C ASP A 279 5.81 7.57 -21.17
N MET A 280 4.51 7.77 -20.88
CA MET A 280 3.88 7.21 -19.68
C MET A 280 3.79 5.68 -19.72
N MET A 281 3.59 5.07 -20.89
CA MET A 281 3.65 3.61 -21.05
C MET A 281 5.05 3.09 -20.75
N ASN A 282 6.09 3.69 -21.34
CA ASN A 282 7.49 3.29 -21.13
C ASN A 282 7.91 3.45 -19.66
N LEU A 283 7.55 4.58 -19.04
CA LEU A 283 7.75 4.84 -17.62
C LEU A 283 7.16 3.72 -16.78
N THR A 284 5.93 3.32 -17.06
CA THR A 284 5.24 2.37 -16.19
C THR A 284 5.78 0.97 -16.31
N GLU A 285 6.05 0.49 -17.54
CA GLU A 285 6.68 -0.82 -17.74
C GLU A 285 8.04 -0.89 -17.05
N ASP A 286 8.89 0.12 -17.24
CA ASP A 286 10.23 0.14 -16.67
C ASP A 286 10.21 0.22 -15.14
N LEU A 287 9.36 1.09 -14.57
CA LEU A 287 9.21 1.23 -13.13
C LEU A 287 8.73 -0.09 -12.49
N ILE A 288 7.66 -0.69 -13.00
CA ILE A 288 7.10 -1.93 -12.44
C ILE A 288 8.11 -3.08 -12.55
N ARG A 289 8.76 -3.23 -13.72
CA ARG A 289 9.76 -4.27 -13.96
C ARG A 289 10.98 -4.09 -13.04
N THR A 290 11.46 -2.86 -12.90
CA THR A 290 12.58 -2.53 -12.01
C THR A 290 12.25 -2.82 -10.56
N LEU A 291 11.07 -2.43 -10.09
CA LEU A 291 10.63 -2.71 -8.73
C LEU A 291 10.48 -4.21 -8.49
N ALA A 292 9.87 -4.97 -9.41
CA ALA A 292 9.75 -6.42 -9.31
C ALA A 292 11.11 -7.10 -9.15
N LEU A 293 12.09 -6.73 -9.98
CA LEU A 293 13.46 -7.25 -9.91
C LEU A 293 14.17 -6.86 -8.61
N LYS A 294 14.09 -5.60 -8.17
CA LYS A 294 14.75 -5.15 -6.93
C LYS A 294 14.14 -5.77 -5.67
N VAL A 295 12.82 -5.93 -5.65
CA VAL A 295 12.05 -6.35 -4.47
C VAL A 295 12.02 -7.87 -4.35
N ARG A 296 11.88 -8.59 -5.48
CA ARG A 296 11.70 -10.05 -5.51
C ARG A 296 12.82 -10.82 -6.21
N GLY A 297 13.66 -10.16 -6.98
CA GLY A 297 14.69 -10.82 -7.81
C GLY A 297 14.13 -11.49 -9.08
N THR A 298 12.85 -11.28 -9.41
CA THR A 298 12.16 -11.90 -10.54
C THR A 298 11.04 -11.00 -11.04
N THR A 299 10.68 -11.11 -12.33
CA THR A 299 9.52 -10.45 -12.94
C THR A 299 8.24 -11.29 -12.85
N LYS A 300 8.36 -12.55 -12.40
CA LYS A 300 7.22 -13.47 -12.24
C LYS A 300 6.68 -13.41 -10.82
N ILE A 301 5.41 -13.06 -10.68
CA ILE A 301 4.75 -12.79 -9.41
C ILE A 301 3.44 -13.56 -9.35
N HIS A 302 3.27 -14.35 -8.30
CA HIS A 302 1.97 -14.97 -8.00
C HIS A 302 1.10 -13.94 -7.27
N PHE A 303 -0.03 -13.58 -7.84
CA PHE A 303 -0.95 -12.57 -7.30
C PHE A 303 -2.39 -12.88 -7.73
N ASN A 304 -3.34 -12.73 -6.80
CA ASN A 304 -4.76 -12.99 -7.04
C ASN A 304 -5.05 -14.38 -7.67
N GLY A 305 -4.31 -15.40 -7.24
CA GLY A 305 -4.46 -16.78 -7.71
C GLY A 305 -3.85 -17.10 -9.08
N ALA A 306 -3.13 -16.16 -9.72
CA ALA A 306 -2.51 -16.36 -11.02
C ALA A 306 -1.01 -16.01 -11.02
N ASP A 307 -0.26 -16.65 -11.92
CA ASP A 307 1.13 -16.31 -12.19
C ASP A 307 1.19 -15.20 -13.27
N ILE A 308 1.69 -14.04 -12.87
CA ILE A 308 1.77 -12.82 -13.68
C ILE A 308 3.23 -12.54 -14.01
N ASP A 309 3.55 -12.24 -15.27
CA ASP A 309 4.90 -11.87 -15.68
C ASP A 309 4.94 -10.42 -16.18
N VAL A 310 5.65 -9.56 -15.46
CA VAL A 310 5.89 -8.15 -15.85
C VAL A 310 7.21 -7.96 -16.63
N GLY A 311 7.83 -9.06 -17.04
CA GLY A 311 9.07 -9.08 -17.82
C GLY A 311 8.86 -8.62 -19.27
N PRO A 312 7.90 -9.20 -20.02
CA PRO A 312 7.60 -8.79 -21.39
C PRO A 312 7.06 -7.36 -21.52
N GLU A 313 6.91 -6.89 -22.75
CA GLU A 313 6.09 -5.70 -23.06
C GLU A 313 4.62 -6.00 -22.76
N PHE A 314 3.91 -5.01 -22.22
CA PHE A 314 2.52 -5.20 -21.82
C PHE A 314 1.62 -5.12 -23.06
N ARG A 315 0.57 -5.96 -23.08
CA ARG A 315 -0.40 -5.93 -24.18
C ARG A 315 -1.05 -4.54 -24.22
N ARG A 316 -1.34 -4.03 -25.42
CA ARG A 316 -2.13 -2.81 -25.62
C ARG A 316 -3.43 -3.19 -26.31
N ALA A 317 -4.56 -2.72 -25.78
CA ALA A 317 -5.87 -2.94 -26.38
C ALA A 317 -6.78 -1.75 -26.13
N ASN A 318 -7.66 -1.41 -27.07
CA ASN A 318 -8.65 -0.37 -26.83
C ASN A 318 -9.79 -0.93 -25.99
N MET A 319 -10.37 -0.09 -25.13
CA MET A 319 -11.51 -0.44 -24.28
C MET A 319 -12.67 -1.05 -25.10
N THR A 320 -13.01 -0.44 -26.23
CA THR A 320 -14.09 -0.92 -27.11
C THR A 320 -13.79 -2.28 -27.74
N ASP A 321 -12.52 -2.57 -28.05
CA ASP A 321 -12.11 -3.84 -28.65
C ASP A 321 -12.28 -4.98 -27.63
N LEU A 322 -11.90 -4.73 -26.37
CA LEU A 322 -12.09 -5.69 -25.28
C LEU A 322 -13.57 -5.97 -25.03
N ILE A 323 -14.41 -4.93 -25.02
CA ILE A 323 -15.86 -5.10 -24.87
C ILE A 323 -16.43 -5.92 -26.04
N LYS A 324 -15.99 -5.64 -27.27
CA LYS A 324 -16.43 -6.38 -28.47
C LYS A 324 -16.00 -7.85 -28.40
N GLU A 325 -14.77 -8.14 -27.99
CA GLU A 325 -14.27 -9.50 -27.79
C GLU A 325 -15.12 -10.29 -26.79
N LYS A 326 -15.62 -9.63 -25.72
CA LYS A 326 -16.38 -10.29 -24.64
C LYS A 326 -17.88 -10.37 -24.88
N THR A 327 -18.48 -9.30 -25.38
CA THR A 327 -19.94 -9.15 -25.47
C THR A 327 -20.47 -9.26 -26.90
N GLY A 328 -19.59 -9.14 -27.91
CA GLY A 328 -19.96 -9.03 -29.31
C GLY A 328 -20.49 -7.65 -29.72
N VAL A 329 -20.63 -6.70 -28.78
CA VAL A 329 -21.10 -5.34 -29.06
C VAL A 329 -19.95 -4.49 -29.59
N ASP A 330 -20.13 -3.92 -30.78
CA ASP A 330 -19.17 -2.97 -31.36
C ASP A 330 -19.63 -1.53 -31.11
N PHE A 331 -19.03 -0.87 -30.12
CA PHE A 331 -19.36 0.52 -29.80
C PHE A 331 -18.90 1.52 -30.87
N ASN A 332 -18.07 1.13 -31.83
CA ASN A 332 -17.73 2.01 -32.94
C ASN A 332 -18.92 2.27 -33.87
N GLU A 333 -19.84 1.30 -33.96
CA GLU A 333 -21.08 1.33 -34.75
C GLU A 333 -22.27 1.97 -34.00
N VAL A 334 -22.07 2.36 -32.74
CA VAL A 334 -23.08 3.04 -31.93
C VAL A 334 -22.89 4.55 -32.09
N HIS A 335 -23.96 5.26 -32.44
CA HIS A 335 -23.88 6.65 -32.89
C HIS A 335 -24.67 7.64 -32.04
N SER A 336 -25.41 7.17 -31.03
CA SER A 336 -26.14 8.04 -30.10
C SER A 336 -26.12 7.54 -28.65
N ASP A 337 -26.43 8.47 -27.73
CA ASP A 337 -26.60 8.16 -26.31
C ASP A 337 -27.78 7.20 -26.09
N GLU A 338 -28.87 7.36 -26.85
CA GLU A 338 -30.05 6.50 -26.76
C GLU A 338 -29.74 5.06 -27.15
N GLU A 339 -29.00 4.84 -28.24
CA GLU A 339 -28.58 3.50 -28.68
C GLU A 339 -27.69 2.83 -27.62
N ALA A 340 -26.75 3.58 -27.04
CA ALA A 340 -25.90 3.09 -25.96
C ALA A 340 -26.72 2.70 -24.72
N LEU A 341 -27.67 3.54 -24.29
CA LEU A 341 -28.55 3.27 -23.16
C LEU A 341 -29.48 2.07 -23.41
N GLU A 342 -29.93 1.86 -24.64
CA GLU A 342 -30.70 0.66 -25.01
C GLU A 342 -29.84 -0.61 -24.92
N LEU A 343 -28.58 -0.55 -25.36
CA LEU A 343 -27.62 -1.64 -25.18
C LEU A 343 -27.38 -1.92 -23.69
N ALA A 344 -27.17 -0.89 -22.88
CA ALA A 344 -27.00 -1.05 -21.42
C ALA A 344 -28.19 -1.79 -20.79
N LYS A 345 -29.42 -1.39 -21.13
CA LYS A 345 -30.63 -2.09 -20.69
C LYS A 345 -30.66 -3.54 -21.16
N LYS A 346 -30.33 -3.80 -22.42
CA LYS A 346 -30.33 -5.15 -23.00
C LYS A 346 -29.33 -6.09 -22.31
N PHE A 347 -28.17 -5.58 -21.91
CA PHE A 347 -27.11 -6.35 -21.27
C PHE A 347 -27.16 -6.29 -19.73
N ASN A 348 -28.19 -5.65 -19.15
CA ASN A 348 -28.32 -5.42 -17.71
C ASN A 348 -27.11 -4.72 -17.09
N VAL A 349 -26.59 -3.71 -17.79
CA VAL A 349 -25.55 -2.81 -17.27
C VAL A 349 -26.20 -1.69 -16.48
N PRO A 350 -25.84 -1.48 -15.20
CA PRO A 350 -26.33 -0.36 -14.40
C PRO A 350 -26.04 0.98 -15.08
N THR A 351 -27.02 1.89 -15.05
CA THR A 351 -26.88 3.24 -15.63
C THR A 351 -27.45 4.27 -14.67
N GLU A 352 -26.91 5.49 -14.74
CA GLU A 352 -27.39 6.63 -13.97
C GLU A 352 -28.02 7.70 -14.87
N PRO A 353 -28.83 8.63 -14.33
CA PRO A 353 -29.52 9.64 -15.13
C PRO A 353 -28.61 10.54 -15.99
N HIS A 354 -27.35 10.73 -15.59
CA HIS A 354 -26.39 11.55 -16.31
C HIS A 354 -25.60 10.78 -17.38
N PHE A 355 -25.81 9.45 -17.50
CA PHE A 355 -25.04 8.62 -18.42
C PHE A 355 -25.27 9.02 -19.88
N ARG A 356 -24.17 8.99 -20.63
CA ARG A 356 -24.05 9.27 -22.06
C ARG A 356 -23.30 8.10 -22.71
N TYR A 357 -23.11 8.14 -24.02
CA TYR A 357 -22.37 7.15 -24.80
C TYR A 357 -21.09 6.66 -24.11
N GLY A 358 -20.21 7.55 -23.66
CA GLY A 358 -18.95 7.17 -23.03
C GLY A 358 -19.10 6.56 -21.63
N HIS A 359 -20.05 7.05 -20.83
CA HIS A 359 -20.36 6.48 -19.51
C HIS A 359 -20.83 5.02 -19.63
N VAL A 360 -21.66 4.74 -20.64
CA VAL A 360 -22.12 3.37 -20.91
C VAL A 360 -20.96 2.46 -21.30
N ILE A 361 -20.05 2.91 -22.17
CA ILE A 361 -18.87 2.12 -22.55
C ILE A 361 -18.04 1.75 -21.32
N ASN A 362 -17.78 2.71 -20.43
CA ASN A 362 -17.04 2.45 -19.20
C ASN A 362 -17.76 1.40 -18.32
N ALA A 363 -19.06 1.56 -18.10
CA ALA A 363 -19.85 0.62 -17.32
C ALA A 363 -19.88 -0.81 -17.93
N PHE A 364 -19.90 -0.93 -19.27
CA PHE A 364 -19.74 -2.21 -19.95
C PHE A 364 -18.37 -2.83 -19.70
N PHE A 365 -17.31 -2.03 -19.77
CA PHE A 365 -15.96 -2.49 -19.51
C PHE A 365 -15.80 -2.99 -18.07
N ASP A 366 -16.25 -2.22 -17.08
CA ASP A 366 -16.18 -2.56 -15.66
C ASP A 366 -16.93 -3.87 -15.37
N GLN A 367 -18.12 -4.04 -15.96
CA GLN A 367 -18.96 -5.22 -15.73
C GLN A 367 -18.45 -6.50 -16.41
N PHE A 368 -17.90 -6.40 -17.63
CA PHE A 368 -17.63 -7.59 -18.46
C PHE A 368 -16.15 -7.87 -18.73
N CYS A 369 -15.26 -6.89 -18.54
CA CYS A 369 -13.86 -6.99 -18.99
C CYS A 369 -12.86 -6.96 -17.83
N GLU A 370 -12.99 -6.00 -16.91
CA GLU A 370 -11.96 -5.69 -15.90
C GLU A 370 -11.42 -6.93 -15.17
N SER A 371 -12.32 -7.73 -14.58
CA SER A 371 -11.94 -8.90 -13.76
C SER A 371 -11.21 -10.01 -14.51
N GLU A 372 -11.26 -10.04 -15.85
CA GLU A 372 -10.60 -11.05 -16.67
C GLU A 372 -9.19 -10.64 -17.14
N LEU A 373 -8.78 -9.39 -16.89
CA LEU A 373 -7.48 -8.86 -17.30
C LEU A 373 -6.36 -9.26 -16.33
N ILE A 374 -5.92 -10.52 -16.43
CA ILE A 374 -4.94 -11.11 -15.51
C ILE A 374 -3.50 -10.68 -15.79
N GLN A 375 -3.04 -10.79 -17.03
CA GLN A 375 -1.69 -10.34 -17.42
C GLN A 375 -1.66 -8.82 -17.59
N PRO A 376 -0.48 -8.17 -17.47
CA PRO A 376 -0.36 -6.72 -17.62
C PRO A 376 -0.85 -6.25 -18.98
N ILE A 377 -1.79 -5.32 -18.98
CA ILE A 377 -2.39 -4.75 -20.18
C ILE A 377 -2.66 -3.25 -20.00
N PHE A 378 -2.28 -2.49 -21.03
CA PHE A 378 -2.72 -1.11 -21.23
C PHE A 378 -4.09 -1.12 -21.92
N VAL A 379 -5.14 -0.75 -21.19
CA VAL A 379 -6.47 -0.50 -21.75
C VAL A 379 -6.49 0.95 -22.19
N CYS A 380 -6.58 1.18 -23.50
CA CYS A 380 -6.43 2.49 -24.13
C CYS A 380 -7.77 3.04 -24.64
N ARG A 381 -7.77 4.32 -25.03
CA ARG A 381 -8.90 5.01 -25.67
C ARG A 381 -10.14 5.04 -24.79
N HIS A 382 -9.98 5.49 -23.54
CA HIS A 382 -11.12 5.77 -22.69
C HIS A 382 -12.02 6.86 -23.30
N PRO A 383 -13.35 6.73 -23.20
CA PRO A 383 -14.29 7.73 -23.72
C PRO A 383 -14.07 9.12 -23.14
N LEU A 384 -14.43 10.13 -23.92
CA LEU A 384 -14.33 11.55 -23.54
C LEU A 384 -15.16 11.88 -22.30
N ASP A 385 -16.35 11.30 -22.17
CA ASP A 385 -17.28 11.57 -21.08
C ASP A 385 -16.70 11.27 -19.69
N VAL A 386 -15.84 10.23 -19.59
CA VAL A 386 -15.19 9.81 -18.34
C VAL A 386 -13.76 10.31 -18.20
N SER A 387 -13.30 11.19 -19.11
CA SER A 387 -11.91 11.62 -19.20
C SER A 387 -11.80 13.15 -19.34
N PRO A 388 -12.26 13.92 -18.34
CA PRO A 388 -12.41 15.38 -18.44
C PRO A 388 -11.07 16.14 -18.54
N LEU A 389 -9.95 15.52 -18.16
CA LEU A 389 -8.62 16.13 -18.12
C LEU A 389 -7.67 15.61 -19.21
N ALA A 390 -8.12 14.64 -20.03
CA ALA A 390 -7.31 13.98 -21.05
C ALA A 390 -7.49 14.60 -22.45
N MET A 391 -6.43 14.68 -23.24
CA MET A 391 -6.47 15.16 -24.61
C MET A 391 -7.32 14.21 -25.50
N LYS A 392 -8.10 14.76 -26.45
CA LYS A 392 -8.86 13.96 -27.42
C LYS A 392 -7.93 13.18 -28.36
N CYS A 393 -8.39 12.03 -28.82
CA CYS A 393 -7.79 11.35 -29.96
C CYS A 393 -8.03 12.17 -31.23
N LYS A 394 -7.02 12.24 -32.11
CA LYS A 394 -7.10 13.04 -33.35
C LYS A 394 -7.97 12.38 -34.42
N ASP A 395 -8.02 11.07 -34.43
CA ASP A 395 -8.76 10.23 -35.38
C ASP A 395 -10.23 10.06 -35.00
N ASP A 396 -10.54 9.93 -33.71
CA ASP A 396 -11.92 9.88 -33.20
C ASP A 396 -12.05 10.67 -31.88
N PRO A 397 -12.67 11.87 -31.92
CA PRO A 397 -12.78 12.73 -30.74
C PRO A 397 -13.76 12.23 -29.68
N ARG A 398 -14.49 11.12 -29.92
CA ARG A 398 -15.28 10.44 -28.87
C ARG A 398 -14.40 9.82 -27.80
N PHE A 399 -13.12 9.57 -28.10
CA PHE A 399 -12.15 8.96 -27.21
C PHE A 399 -11.00 9.90 -26.88
N THR A 400 -10.26 9.55 -25.83
CA THR A 400 -9.12 10.32 -25.35
C THR A 400 -7.82 9.53 -25.42
N GLN A 401 -6.71 10.25 -25.45
CA GLN A 401 -5.36 9.72 -25.32
C GLN A 401 -5.11 9.39 -23.84
N ARG A 402 -5.82 8.38 -23.35
CA ARG A 402 -5.75 7.85 -21.99
C ARG A 402 -5.53 6.35 -22.03
N PHE A 403 -4.79 5.86 -21.05
CA PHE A 403 -4.80 4.45 -20.70
C PHE A 403 -4.98 4.24 -19.21
N GLU A 404 -5.44 3.05 -18.87
CA GLU A 404 -5.30 2.46 -17.55
C GLU A 404 -4.54 1.15 -17.67
N ILE A 405 -3.74 0.83 -16.65
CA ILE A 405 -3.06 -0.46 -16.57
C ILE A 405 -3.83 -1.38 -15.66
N TYR A 406 -4.14 -2.57 -16.17
CA TYR A 406 -4.72 -3.64 -15.39
C TYR A 406 -3.69 -4.75 -15.18
N ILE A 407 -3.57 -5.21 -13.93
CA ILE A 407 -2.74 -6.35 -13.53
C ILE A 407 -3.52 -7.18 -12.51
N GLY A 408 -3.69 -8.47 -12.77
CA GLY A 408 -4.39 -9.38 -11.86
C GLY A 408 -5.88 -9.05 -11.69
N GLY A 409 -6.51 -8.50 -12.73
CA GLY A 409 -7.94 -8.15 -12.74
C GLY A 409 -8.29 -6.81 -12.10
N HIS A 410 -7.29 -5.96 -11.82
CA HIS A 410 -7.50 -4.67 -11.15
C HIS A 410 -6.63 -3.57 -11.77
N GLU A 411 -7.18 -2.36 -11.79
CA GLU A 411 -6.47 -1.15 -12.20
C GLU A 411 -5.32 -0.82 -11.22
N LEU A 412 -4.13 -0.54 -11.76
CA LEU A 412 -2.93 -0.19 -10.99
C LEU A 412 -2.51 1.27 -11.19
N ALA A 413 -2.75 1.79 -12.39
CA ALA A 413 -2.36 3.14 -12.80
C ALA A 413 -3.30 3.69 -13.87
N ASN A 414 -3.44 5.01 -13.88
CA ASN A 414 -4.18 5.78 -14.86
C ASN A 414 -3.26 6.87 -15.43
N ALA A 415 -3.23 7.05 -16.74
CA ALA A 415 -2.34 8.01 -17.40
C ALA A 415 -2.94 8.56 -18.68
N PHE A 416 -2.55 9.78 -19.04
CA PHE A 416 -3.02 10.40 -20.27
C PHE A 416 -2.04 11.43 -20.83
N THR A 417 -2.18 11.71 -22.12
CA THR A 417 -1.69 12.98 -22.69
C THR A 417 -2.59 14.09 -22.12
N GLU A 418 -1.98 15.06 -21.47
CA GLU A 418 -2.69 16.10 -20.73
C GLU A 418 -3.44 17.06 -21.64
N LEU A 419 -4.67 17.40 -21.27
CA LEU A 419 -5.40 18.49 -21.90
C LEU A 419 -4.79 19.82 -21.49
N ASN A 420 -4.23 20.53 -22.46
CA ASN A 420 -3.59 21.83 -22.27
C ASN A 420 -4.29 22.98 -23.00
N ASP A 421 -5.44 22.72 -23.63
CA ASP A 421 -6.32 23.73 -24.22
C ASP A 421 -7.27 24.27 -23.15
N PRO A 422 -7.13 25.55 -22.72
CA PRO A 422 -7.95 26.12 -21.66
C PRO A 422 -9.43 26.23 -22.03
N ASP A 423 -9.76 26.47 -23.31
CA ASP A 423 -11.14 26.61 -23.77
C ASP A 423 -11.86 25.25 -23.77
N ASP A 424 -11.17 24.20 -24.25
CA ASP A 424 -11.70 22.82 -24.15
C ASP A 424 -11.83 22.43 -22.67
N GLN A 425 -10.82 22.71 -21.85
CA GLN A 425 -10.86 22.36 -20.42
C GLN A 425 -12.02 23.03 -19.68
N LEU A 426 -12.26 24.33 -19.92
CA LEU A 426 -13.39 25.05 -19.35
C LEU A 426 -14.72 24.41 -19.76
N SER A 427 -14.89 24.11 -21.06
CA SER A 427 -16.11 23.48 -21.56
C SER A 427 -16.37 22.10 -20.92
N ARG A 428 -15.31 21.39 -20.52
CA ARG A 428 -15.44 20.09 -19.83
C ARG A 428 -15.81 20.24 -18.37
N PHE A 429 -15.26 21.23 -17.67
CA PHE A 429 -15.71 21.54 -16.32
C PHE A 429 -17.16 22.00 -16.27
N GLU A 430 -17.61 22.80 -17.25
CA GLU A 430 -19.02 23.18 -17.37
C GLU A 430 -19.92 21.95 -17.52
N LYS A 431 -19.53 20.97 -18.34
CA LYS A 431 -20.25 19.70 -18.47
C LYS A 431 -20.26 18.88 -17.17
N GLN A 432 -19.14 18.81 -16.44
CA GLN A 432 -19.12 18.15 -15.14
C GLN A 432 -20.05 18.85 -14.15
N LEU A 433 -20.11 20.18 -14.16
CA LEU A 433 -21.05 20.93 -13.33
C LEU A 433 -22.51 20.64 -13.71
N GLU A 434 -22.82 20.49 -15.00
CA GLU A 434 -24.14 20.03 -15.45
C GLU A 434 -24.47 18.62 -14.94
N ASP A 435 -23.51 17.70 -15.00
CA ASP A 435 -23.69 16.32 -14.54
C ASP A 435 -23.84 16.26 -13.01
N LYS A 436 -23.11 17.10 -12.27
CA LYS A 436 -23.31 17.34 -10.82
C LYS A 436 -24.73 17.80 -10.50
N ASN A 437 -25.25 18.76 -11.27
CA ASN A 437 -26.62 19.25 -11.12
C ASN A 437 -27.68 18.20 -11.48
N LYS A 438 -27.34 17.19 -12.28
CA LYS A 438 -28.17 16.01 -12.59
C LYS A 438 -28.06 14.90 -11.54
N GLY A 439 -27.25 15.09 -10.50
CA GLY A 439 -27.16 14.19 -9.35
C GLY A 439 -25.87 13.37 -9.27
N ASP A 440 -24.89 13.61 -10.14
CA ASP A 440 -23.55 13.01 -9.98
C ASP A 440 -22.85 13.60 -8.74
N ALA A 441 -22.68 12.77 -7.71
CA ALA A 441 -22.06 13.18 -6.45
C ALA A 441 -20.52 13.24 -6.53
N GLU A 442 -19.92 12.73 -7.61
CA GLU A 442 -18.47 12.62 -7.82
C GLU A 442 -17.94 13.68 -8.79
N ALA A 443 -18.83 14.34 -9.53
CA ALA A 443 -18.48 15.43 -10.43
C ALA A 443 -17.84 16.64 -9.70
N CYS A 444 -16.79 17.17 -10.32
CA CYS A 444 -16.00 18.29 -9.82
C CYS A 444 -16.66 19.66 -10.03
N GLU A 445 -16.10 20.67 -9.38
CA GLU A 445 -16.43 22.08 -9.61
C GLU A 445 -15.52 22.69 -10.66
N VAL A 446 -15.89 23.89 -11.14
CA VAL A 446 -15.05 24.64 -12.06
C VAL A 446 -13.92 25.32 -11.25
N ASP A 447 -12.69 24.86 -11.43
CA ASP A 447 -11.51 25.53 -10.88
C ASP A 447 -11.02 26.62 -11.86
N TYR A 448 -11.51 27.84 -11.65
CA TYR A 448 -11.13 29.00 -12.47
C TYR A 448 -9.65 29.38 -12.33
N ASP A 449 -9.01 29.10 -11.19
CA ASP A 449 -7.58 29.36 -11.02
C ASP A 449 -6.74 28.39 -11.86
N TYR A 450 -7.17 27.14 -11.97
CA TYR A 450 -6.54 26.17 -12.86
C TYR A 450 -6.71 26.55 -14.33
N ILE A 451 -7.90 27.02 -14.75
CA ILE A 451 -8.11 27.54 -16.11
C ILE A 451 -7.17 28.71 -16.40
N ASN A 452 -7.08 29.69 -15.48
CA ASN A 452 -6.14 30.80 -15.60
C ASN A 452 -4.68 30.31 -15.72
N ALA A 453 -4.28 29.28 -14.96
CA ALA A 453 -2.96 28.68 -15.11
C ALA A 453 -2.74 28.09 -16.52
N LEU A 454 -3.73 27.40 -17.09
CA LEU A 454 -3.64 26.91 -18.47
C LEU A 454 -3.53 28.03 -19.51
N GLU A 455 -4.17 29.18 -19.28
CA GLU A 455 -4.06 30.37 -20.13
C GLU A 455 -2.63 30.97 -20.15
N TYR A 456 -1.83 30.77 -19.09
CA TYR A 456 -0.39 31.09 -19.11
C TYR A 456 0.44 30.09 -19.95
N GLY A 457 -0.14 28.95 -20.30
CA GLY A 457 0.43 27.95 -21.20
C GLY A 457 0.94 26.71 -20.48
N LEU A 458 0.18 25.63 -20.55
CA LEU A 458 0.66 24.28 -20.22
C LEU A 458 1.33 23.66 -21.46
N ALA A 459 2.60 23.27 -21.33
CA ALA A 459 3.29 22.52 -22.38
C ALA A 459 2.57 21.18 -22.67
N PRO A 460 2.70 20.59 -23.87
CA PRO A 460 2.29 19.21 -24.10
C PRO A 460 2.90 18.33 -23.02
N THR A 461 2.09 17.59 -22.28
CA THR A 461 2.52 16.90 -21.06
C THR A 461 1.95 15.49 -21.07
N GLY A 462 2.73 14.52 -20.60
CA GLY A 462 2.22 13.22 -20.19
C GLY A 462 2.14 13.17 -18.67
N GLY A 463 1.02 12.72 -18.13
CA GLY A 463 0.87 12.52 -16.69
C GLY A 463 0.36 11.12 -16.37
N ILE A 464 0.70 10.68 -15.16
CA ILE A 464 0.35 9.36 -14.64
C ILE A 464 0.11 9.42 -13.13
N GLY A 465 -0.92 8.71 -12.68
CA GLY A 465 -1.14 8.35 -11.29
C GLY A 465 -1.02 6.84 -11.09
N ILE A 466 -0.26 6.41 -10.08
CA ILE A 466 -0.08 5.00 -9.71
C ILE A 466 -0.51 4.81 -8.26
N GLY A 467 -1.41 3.85 -8.02
CA GLY A 467 -1.81 3.46 -6.67
C GLY A 467 -0.69 2.70 -5.96
N ILE A 468 0.05 3.36 -5.05
CA ILE A 468 1.18 2.73 -4.33
C ILE A 468 0.69 1.56 -3.48
N ASP A 469 -0.49 1.66 -2.87
CA ASP A 469 -1.03 0.54 -2.09
C ASP A 469 -1.28 -0.70 -2.95
N ARG A 470 -1.90 -0.55 -4.12
CA ARG A 470 -2.13 -1.64 -5.08
C ARG A 470 -0.81 -2.18 -5.65
N LEU A 471 0.17 -1.31 -5.90
CA LEU A 471 1.52 -1.72 -6.31
C LEU A 471 2.22 -2.56 -5.24
N VAL A 472 2.10 -2.16 -3.96
CA VAL A 472 2.65 -2.93 -2.85
C VAL A 472 1.92 -4.27 -2.73
N MET A 473 0.58 -4.30 -2.82
CA MET A 473 -0.20 -5.55 -2.83
C MET A 473 0.32 -6.53 -3.88
N PHE A 474 0.48 -6.06 -5.12
CA PHE A 474 1.03 -6.85 -6.21
C PHE A 474 2.43 -7.38 -5.88
N LEU A 475 3.37 -6.50 -5.52
CA LEU A 475 4.77 -6.87 -5.25
C LEU A 475 4.93 -7.77 -4.02
N THR A 476 4.05 -7.69 -3.03
CA THR A 476 4.08 -8.54 -1.83
C THR A 476 3.14 -9.75 -1.89
N SER A 477 2.40 -9.92 -2.99
CA SER A 477 1.41 -11.01 -3.16
C SER A 477 0.31 -10.99 -2.08
N GLU A 478 -0.24 -9.81 -1.78
CA GLU A 478 -1.29 -9.62 -0.77
C GLU A 478 -2.64 -9.29 -1.43
N ASP A 479 -3.68 -10.08 -1.16
CA ASP A 479 -4.98 -9.94 -1.82
C ASP A 479 -5.89 -8.86 -1.20
N SER A 480 -5.41 -8.10 -0.21
CA SER A 480 -6.17 -7.01 0.39
C SER A 480 -5.30 -5.80 0.72
N ILE A 481 -5.80 -4.62 0.39
CA ILE A 481 -5.20 -3.32 0.74
C ILE A 481 -4.98 -3.18 2.25
N ARG A 482 -5.84 -3.84 3.05
CA ARG A 482 -5.73 -3.85 4.51
C ARG A 482 -4.52 -4.62 5.01
N GLU A 483 -3.90 -5.49 4.23
CA GLU A 483 -2.65 -6.15 4.62
C GLU A 483 -1.43 -5.24 4.44
N VAL A 484 -1.47 -4.33 3.45
CA VAL A 484 -0.35 -3.44 3.13
C VAL A 484 -0.41 -2.08 3.83
N ILE A 485 -1.57 -1.72 4.38
CA ILE A 485 -1.74 -0.55 5.25
C ILE A 485 -1.58 -0.99 6.72
N LEU A 486 -0.66 -0.33 7.44
CA LEU A 486 -0.40 -0.64 8.85
C LEU A 486 -1.66 -0.49 9.71
N PHE A 487 -2.39 0.62 9.52
CA PHE A 487 -3.59 0.94 10.27
C PHE A 487 -4.72 1.30 9.31
N PRO A 488 -5.39 0.29 8.69
CA PRO A 488 -6.47 0.54 7.75
C PRO A 488 -7.69 1.10 8.47
N THR A 489 -8.56 1.79 7.73
CA THR A 489 -9.83 2.28 8.28
C THR A 489 -10.75 1.11 8.56
N LEU A 490 -11.30 1.06 9.77
CA LEU A 490 -12.19 -0.02 10.21
C LEU A 490 -13.49 0.57 10.76
N ARG A 491 -14.59 -0.16 10.57
CA ARG A 491 -15.86 0.17 11.23
C ARG A 491 -15.65 0.20 12.75
N ARG A 492 -16.33 1.09 13.47
CA ARG A 492 -16.31 1.08 14.93
C ARG A 492 -16.94 -0.22 15.44
N LYS A 493 -16.37 -0.82 16.48
CA LYS A 493 -17.09 -1.86 17.24
C LYS A 493 -18.17 -1.10 18.02
N VAL A 494 -19.43 -1.27 17.64
CA VAL A 494 -20.54 -0.87 18.51
C VAL A 494 -20.60 -1.95 19.58
N ASP A 495 -20.28 -1.60 20.81
CA ASP A 495 -20.51 -2.52 21.93
C ASP A 495 -22.02 -2.70 22.04
N LYS A 496 -22.51 -3.91 21.78
CA LYS A 496 -23.94 -4.28 21.81
C LYS A 496 -24.62 -4.05 23.17
N THR A 497 -23.91 -3.55 24.17
CA THR A 497 -24.43 -3.16 25.48
C THR A 497 -24.92 -1.72 25.54
N ALA A 498 -24.65 -0.87 24.53
CA ALA A 498 -25.09 0.53 24.50
C ALA A 498 -26.46 0.74 23.82
N GLU A 499 -26.96 -0.23 23.05
CA GLU A 499 -28.23 -0.10 22.32
C GLU A 499 -29.48 -0.35 23.18
N GLU A 500 -29.36 -0.86 24.41
CA GLU A 500 -30.51 -1.03 25.31
C GLU A 500 -30.86 0.25 26.10
N GLU A 501 -30.01 1.30 26.09
CA GLU A 501 -30.28 2.56 26.80
C GLU A 501 -30.72 3.73 25.89
N GLU A 502 -30.49 3.67 24.56
CA GLU A 502 -30.84 4.77 23.63
C GLU A 502 -32.14 4.58 22.82
N VAL A 503 -32.82 3.41 22.87
CA VAL A 503 -34.15 3.24 22.23
C VAL A 503 -35.28 3.88 23.04
N GLY A 504 -34.93 4.57 24.13
CA GLY A 504 -35.87 5.21 25.03
C GLY A 504 -36.06 6.71 24.85
N LEU A 505 -35.81 7.34 23.69
CA LEU A 505 -36.19 8.74 23.40
C LEU A 505 -35.95 9.08 21.92
N VAL A 506 -36.94 8.78 21.05
CA VAL A 506 -37.49 9.59 19.94
C VAL A 506 -38.45 8.65 19.20
N GLY A 507 -39.73 8.69 19.57
CA GLY A 507 -40.78 8.04 18.81
C GLY A 507 -41.29 8.98 17.73
N GLU A 508 -41.24 8.56 16.46
CA GLU A 508 -42.20 8.98 15.45
C GLU A 508 -42.38 7.94 14.34
N LYS A 509 -43.49 7.21 14.50
CA LYS A 509 -44.42 6.57 13.53
C LYS A 509 -43.94 6.29 12.10
N LYS A 510 -43.89 5.00 11.75
CA LYS A 510 -44.33 4.49 10.44
C LYS A 510 -45.47 3.48 10.66
N GLU A 511 -46.58 3.71 9.96
CA GLU A 511 -47.75 2.83 9.95
C GLU A 511 -47.45 1.55 9.16
N GLU A 512 -47.70 0.40 9.78
CA GLU A 512 -47.76 -0.91 9.13
C GLU A 512 -49.20 -1.19 8.70
N ALA A 513 -49.41 -1.49 7.42
CA ALA A 513 -50.62 -2.14 6.93
C ALA A 513 -50.39 -3.66 6.91
N LYS A 514 -51.23 -4.38 7.66
CA LYS A 514 -51.28 -5.84 7.78
C LYS A 514 -51.95 -6.47 6.55
N GLU A 515 -51.38 -7.56 6.03
CA GLU A 515 -52.15 -8.63 5.41
C GLU A 515 -51.41 -9.98 5.51
N GLU A 516 -52.10 -10.99 6.06
CA GLU A 516 -51.77 -12.43 6.06
C GLU A 516 -53.09 -13.18 5.79
N PRO A 517 -53.11 -14.48 5.43
CA PRO A 517 -52.23 -15.23 4.51
C PRO A 517 -53.06 -16.13 3.56
N LYS A 518 -52.45 -16.71 2.51
CA LYS A 518 -53.00 -17.92 1.86
C LYS A 518 -51.94 -19.00 1.69
N LYS A 519 -52.29 -20.19 2.20
CA LYS A 519 -51.60 -21.47 2.08
C LYS A 519 -51.72 -21.99 0.65
N GLU A 520 -50.65 -22.56 0.11
CA GLU A 520 -50.72 -23.58 -0.93
C GLU A 520 -49.57 -24.60 -0.80
N GLU A 521 -49.94 -25.85 -1.03
CA GLU A 521 -49.22 -27.08 -0.72
C GLU A 521 -48.09 -27.36 -1.74
N LYS A 522 -46.91 -27.77 -1.27
CA LYS A 522 -45.82 -28.27 -2.13
C LYS A 522 -45.84 -29.80 -2.18
N LYS A 523 -46.05 -30.34 -3.38
CA LYS A 523 -45.79 -31.74 -3.75
C LYS A 523 -44.28 -31.98 -3.90
N VAL A 524 -43.89 -33.18 -3.49
CA VAL A 524 -42.55 -33.76 -3.59
C VAL A 524 -42.44 -34.47 -4.95
N GLU A 525 -41.35 -34.22 -5.69
CA GLU A 525 -40.92 -35.07 -6.81
C GLU A 525 -39.42 -35.38 -6.68
N GLU A 526 -39.12 -36.66 -6.92
CA GLU A 526 -37.84 -37.34 -6.74
C GLU A 526 -36.85 -37.04 -7.88
N GLN A 527 -35.54 -37.09 -7.56
CA GLN A 527 -34.46 -37.13 -8.55
C GLN A 527 -33.85 -38.55 -8.59
N PRO A 528 -33.55 -39.11 -9.78
CA PRO A 528 -32.79 -40.35 -9.89
C PRO A 528 -31.27 -40.12 -9.99
N LYS A 529 -30.53 -41.10 -9.45
CA LYS A 529 -29.08 -41.31 -9.53
C LYS A 529 -28.67 -41.90 -10.88
N VAL A 530 -27.48 -41.54 -11.40
CA VAL A 530 -26.62 -42.33 -12.33
C VAL A 530 -25.17 -41.84 -12.12
N GLU A 531 -24.32 -42.56 -11.38
CA GLU A 531 -23.34 -43.61 -11.77
C GLU A 531 -21.94 -43.11 -12.16
N GLU A 532 -20.96 -43.70 -11.48
CA GLU A 532 -19.52 -43.62 -11.68
C GLU A 532 -19.09 -44.36 -12.96
N ASN A 533 -18.03 -43.89 -13.61
CA ASN A 533 -17.05 -44.80 -14.20
C ASN A 533 -15.65 -44.17 -14.27
N LYS A 534 -14.66 -45.02 -14.00
CA LYS A 534 -13.22 -44.76 -13.89
C LYS A 534 -12.49 -45.38 -15.11
N PRO A 535 -11.14 -45.26 -15.22
CA PRO A 535 -10.44 -44.79 -16.41
C PRO A 535 -9.77 -45.89 -17.25
N GLU A 536 -9.25 -45.52 -18.42
CA GLU A 536 -8.22 -46.32 -19.11
C GLU A 536 -7.05 -45.44 -19.62
N GLU A 537 -5.86 -46.00 -19.45
CA GLU A 537 -4.52 -45.53 -19.79
C GLU A 537 -4.19 -45.73 -21.28
N LYS A 538 -3.29 -44.91 -21.87
CA LYS A 538 -1.93 -45.34 -22.25
C LYS A 538 -1.12 -44.29 -23.03
N CYS A 539 0.18 -44.34 -22.74
CA CYS A 539 1.34 -43.62 -23.26
C CYS A 539 1.49 -43.54 -24.79
N CYS A 540 2.27 -42.55 -25.23
CA CYS A 540 3.47 -42.78 -26.05
C CYS A 540 4.55 -41.73 -25.73
N GLU A 541 5.76 -42.24 -25.52
CA GLU A 541 7.04 -41.54 -25.39
C GLU A 541 7.59 -41.14 -26.76
N CYS A 542 8.28 -40.00 -26.86
CA CYS A 542 9.55 -39.88 -27.60
C CYS A 542 10.33 -38.64 -27.14
N SER A 543 11.64 -38.75 -27.28
CA SER A 543 12.73 -38.18 -26.49
C SER A 543 13.66 -37.27 -27.32
N CYS A 544 14.55 -36.57 -26.60
CA CYS A 544 15.89 -36.02 -26.97
C CYS A 544 15.99 -34.97 -28.11
N ASP A 545 16.95 -34.05 -28.18
CA ASP A 545 17.96 -33.43 -27.31
C ASP A 545 18.59 -32.29 -28.18
N ASP A 546 19.49 -31.48 -27.60
CA ASP A 546 20.55 -30.66 -28.23
C ASP A 546 20.34 -29.15 -28.52
N ASP A 547 20.79 -28.36 -27.54
CA ASP A 547 21.91 -27.39 -27.61
C ASP A 547 21.74 -25.93 -28.12
N PRO A 548 22.63 -25.01 -27.65
CA PRO A 548 22.25 -23.65 -27.25
C PRO A 548 22.64 -22.57 -28.27
N VAL A 549 21.91 -21.46 -28.28
CA VAL A 549 22.32 -20.25 -29.01
C VAL A 549 22.97 -19.25 -28.07
N VAL A 550 24.29 -19.11 -28.25
CA VAL A 550 25.15 -18.05 -27.76
C VAL A 550 24.96 -16.81 -28.63
N LEU A 551 24.76 -15.64 -28.01
CA LEU A 551 25.03 -14.35 -28.65
C LEU A 551 25.84 -13.48 -27.69
N GLU A 552 27.08 -13.20 -28.08
CA GLU A 552 28.00 -12.24 -27.47
C GLU A 552 28.02 -10.90 -28.28
N PRO A 553 28.63 -9.82 -27.76
CA PRO A 553 28.03 -8.47 -27.76
C PRO A 553 28.55 -7.52 -28.86
N LEU A 554 27.82 -6.42 -29.10
CA LEU A 554 28.32 -5.25 -29.81
C LEU A 554 28.32 -3.99 -28.92
N GLN A 555 29.52 -3.71 -28.42
CA GLN A 555 30.25 -2.44 -28.30
C GLN A 555 29.51 -1.07 -28.18
N ASP A 556 29.79 -0.45 -27.02
CA ASP A 556 30.35 0.90 -26.81
C ASP A 556 29.44 2.14 -27.01
N ASN A 557 28.92 2.66 -25.89
CA ASN A 557 28.66 4.08 -25.67
C ASN A 557 29.13 4.45 -24.25
N SER A 558 30.43 4.62 -24.10
CA SER A 558 31.08 4.91 -22.83
C SER A 558 31.00 6.40 -22.46
N TRP A 559 30.16 6.74 -21.49
CA TRP A 559 30.41 7.89 -20.60
C TRP A 559 31.27 7.41 -19.43
N LYS A 560 32.59 7.65 -19.52
CA LYS A 560 33.57 7.26 -18.51
C LYS A 560 33.44 8.14 -17.25
N ILE A 561 32.95 7.57 -16.15
CA ILE A 561 33.25 8.07 -14.80
C ILE A 561 34.61 7.51 -14.39
N ASN A 562 35.59 8.39 -14.25
CA ASN A 562 36.96 8.06 -13.86
C ASN A 562 37.02 7.88 -12.34
N THR A 563 37.09 6.63 -11.87
CA THR A 563 37.29 6.28 -10.46
C THR A 563 38.79 6.17 -10.15
N ARG A 564 39.42 7.32 -9.94
CA ARG A 564 40.77 7.39 -9.34
C ARG A 564 40.94 8.72 -8.60
N ASP A 565 40.38 8.76 -7.40
CA ASP A 565 40.99 9.31 -6.18
C ASP A 565 39.90 9.53 -5.13
N LEU A 566 40.22 9.12 -3.90
CA LEU A 566 39.72 9.59 -2.60
C LEU A 566 39.76 8.46 -1.56
N LYS A 567 40.94 7.84 -1.44
CA LYS A 567 41.50 7.62 -0.11
C LYS A 567 42.04 8.96 0.36
N ASP A 568 41.23 9.75 1.06
CA ASP A 568 41.79 10.55 2.15
C ASP A 568 40.74 11.04 3.14
N ARG A 569 40.86 10.53 4.36
CA ARG A 569 40.24 11.08 5.55
C ARG A 569 40.95 12.38 5.88
N LYS A 570 40.31 13.51 5.62
CA LYS A 570 40.35 14.79 6.38
C LYS A 570 39.97 15.93 5.43
N LEU A 571 38.75 16.45 5.55
CA LEU A 571 38.55 17.90 5.49
C LEU A 571 37.24 18.29 6.17
N MET A 572 37.40 18.84 7.36
CA MET A 572 36.40 19.56 8.14
C MET A 572 36.18 20.95 7.54
N PHE A 573 34.92 21.40 7.52
CA PHE A 573 34.44 22.79 7.47
C PHE A 573 34.99 23.76 6.39
N LYS A 574 34.10 24.17 5.48
CA LYS A 574 33.74 25.60 5.23
C LYS A 574 32.77 25.73 4.05
N TYR A 575 31.48 25.90 4.34
CA TYR A 575 30.56 26.60 3.44
C TYR A 575 30.48 28.06 3.90
N ARG A 576 30.86 28.99 3.02
CA ARG A 576 30.82 30.43 3.24
C ARG A 576 29.65 30.98 2.43
N LEU A 577 28.55 31.28 3.12
CA LEU A 577 27.42 32.06 2.61
C LEU A 577 27.90 33.45 2.17
N VAL A 578 27.63 33.80 0.91
CA VAL A 578 27.76 35.16 0.40
C VAL A 578 26.39 35.83 0.53
N ILE A 579 26.19 36.61 1.60
CA ILE A 579 25.06 37.52 1.73
C ILE A 579 25.53 38.92 1.32
N LYS A 580 24.97 39.44 0.21
CA LYS A 580 25.12 40.85 -0.21
C LYS A 580 24.47 41.75 0.84
N LYS A 581 25.28 42.63 1.45
CA LYS A 581 24.83 43.76 2.27
C LYS A 581 24.04 44.74 1.39
N ASN A 582 22.80 45.02 1.76
CA ASN A 582 22.22 46.34 1.53
C ASN A 582 21.66 46.88 2.86
N SER A 583 22.23 48.00 3.25
CA SER A 583 22.02 48.71 4.50
C SER A 583 20.68 49.44 4.53
N LYS A 584 19.89 49.28 5.59
CA LYS A 584 19.03 50.34 6.17
C LYS A 584 18.71 50.01 7.63
N LYS A 585 18.73 51.06 8.46
CA LYS A 585 18.76 51.10 9.95
C LYS A 585 17.59 50.38 10.64
N PRO A 586 17.75 49.96 11.91
CA PRO A 586 16.66 49.37 12.70
C PRO A 586 15.73 50.46 13.27
N ARG A 587 14.42 50.28 13.09
CA ARG A 587 13.39 50.92 13.93
C ARG A 587 12.97 49.92 15.00
N LYS A 588 13.09 50.33 16.27
CA LYS A 588 12.48 49.69 17.44
C LYS A 588 10.96 49.85 17.40
N LEU A 589 10.22 48.84 17.86
CA LEU A 589 8.99 48.87 18.69
C LEU A 589 8.54 47.39 18.87
N LYS A 590 8.58 46.80 20.08
CA LYS A 590 7.46 46.65 21.07
C LYS A 590 6.17 46.18 20.37
N TYR A 591 5.58 45.02 20.64
CA TYR A 591 5.41 44.23 21.87
C TYR A 591 5.69 42.75 21.67
#